data_AF-A0A348Z518-F1
#
_entry.id   AF-A0A348Z518-F1
#
_cell.length_a   1.000
_cell.length_b   1.000
_cell.length_c   1.000
_cell.angle_alpha   90.00
_cell.angle_beta   90.00
_cell.angle_gamma   90.00
#
_symmetry.space_group_name_H-M   'P 1'
#
loop_
_entity.id
_entity.type
_entity.pdbx_description
1 polymer ?
#
loop_
_entity_poly.entity_id
_entity_poly.type
_entity_poly.pdbx_seq_one_letter_code
_entity_poly.pdbx_strand_id
1 'polypeptide(L)'
;MIDRYILMDKDLEVGELTYNVADKKFSFNRYENVTNRTHLPLGMYSYINWNHNYKPTHDDIVFWLSDRVVPKERQNIDEILRVMGLIDYDMWELCRRTRAMCMEDYFWLSKGEKFEEVHIRYLSEHGRIKETPIPFPVEEYPPEYIVTKDGKITKNLVR
;
A
#
# COMPACT_ATOMS: atom_id res chain seq x y z
N MET A 1 17.17 0.11 0.59
CA MET A 1 16.24 0.78 1.55
C MET A 1 15.06 -0.14 1.85
N ILE A 2 14.62 -0.23 3.10
CA ILE A 2 13.46 -1.02 3.52
C ILE A 2 12.42 -0.07 4.08
N ASP A 3 11.22 -0.08 3.51
CA ASP A 3 10.08 0.73 3.97
C ASP A 3 9.07 -0.18 4.67
N ARG A 4 8.54 0.25 5.82
CA ARG A 4 7.76 -0.60 6.73
C ARG A 4 6.46 0.08 7.12
N TYR A 5 5.42 -0.74 7.19
CA TYR A 5 4.05 -0.33 7.53
C TYR A 5 3.42 -1.38 8.43
N ILE A 6 2.52 -0.94 9.29
CA ILE A 6 1.65 -1.82 10.05
C ILE A 6 0.37 -1.98 9.23
N LEU A 7 0.04 -3.22 8.86
CA LEU A 7 -1.29 -3.54 8.34
C LEU A 7 -2.27 -3.54 9.51
N MET A 8 -3.28 -2.70 9.42
CA MET A 8 -4.33 -2.53 10.41
C MET A 8 -5.64 -3.12 9.90
N ASP A 9 -6.49 -3.61 10.81
CA ASP A 9 -7.92 -3.85 10.60
C ASP A 9 -8.69 -3.07 11.68
N LYS A 10 -9.29 -1.94 11.30
CA LYS A 10 -9.69 -0.88 12.25
C LYS A 10 -8.51 -0.48 13.14
N ASP A 11 -8.60 -0.76 14.44
CA ASP A 11 -7.59 -0.46 15.46
C ASP A 11 -6.70 -1.68 15.79
N LEU A 12 -6.96 -2.84 15.18
CA LEU A 12 -6.17 -4.04 15.39
C LEU A 12 -4.94 -4.05 14.47
N GLU A 13 -3.74 -4.14 15.05
CA GLU A 13 -2.51 -4.39 14.30
C GLU A 13 -2.46 -5.85 13.84
N VAL A 14 -2.57 -6.06 12.52
CA VAL A 14 -2.60 -7.39 11.90
C VAL A 14 -1.19 -7.94 11.67
N GLY A 15 -0.25 -7.08 11.31
CA GLY A 15 1.14 -7.47 11.05
C GLY A 15 1.97 -6.40 10.37
N GLU A 16 3.24 -6.68 10.15
CA GLU A 16 4.19 -5.78 9.48
C GLU A 16 4.23 -6.09 7.97
N LEU A 17 3.84 -5.12 7.15
CA LEU A 17 4.06 -5.12 5.71
C LEU A 17 5.37 -4.39 5.41
N THR A 18 6.27 -5.06 4.71
CA THR A 18 7.58 -4.53 4.34
C THR A 18 7.72 -4.45 2.82
N TYR A 19 8.21 -3.32 2.32
CA TYR A 19 8.60 -3.15 0.92
C TYR A 19 10.12 -2.96 0.84
N ASN A 20 10.79 -3.89 0.14
CA ASN A 20 12.20 -3.75 -0.21
C ASN A 20 12.31 -3.00 -1.54
N VAL A 21 12.77 -1.75 -1.47
CA VAL A 21 12.91 -0.84 -2.62
C VAL A 21 13.93 -1.35 -3.64
N ALA A 22 14.99 -2.04 -3.19
CA ALA A 22 16.03 -2.52 -4.08
C ALA A 22 15.52 -3.68 -4.96
N ASP A 23 14.76 -4.59 -4.36
CA ASP A 23 14.25 -5.79 -5.02
C ASP A 23 12.82 -5.62 -5.58
N LYS A 24 12.16 -4.50 -5.25
CA LYS A 24 10.74 -4.24 -5.48
C LYS A 24 9.84 -5.36 -4.96
N LYS A 25 10.22 -5.96 -3.83
CA LYS A 25 9.52 -7.09 -3.23
C LYS A 25 8.82 -6.72 -1.95
N PHE A 26 7.60 -7.24 -1.81
CA PHE A 26 6.82 -7.17 -0.59
C PHE A 26 7.02 -8.43 0.25
N SER A 27 6.98 -8.27 1.56
CA SER A 27 6.84 -9.35 2.53
C SER A 27 5.87 -8.95 3.63
N PHE A 28 5.17 -9.93 4.20
CA PHE A 28 4.21 -9.71 5.27
C PHE A 28 4.46 -10.64 6.44
N ASN A 29 4.57 -10.07 7.65
CA ASN A 29 4.76 -10.77 8.90
C ASN A 29 3.54 -10.54 9.81
N ARG A 30 2.59 -11.48 9.81
CA ARG A 30 1.43 -11.46 10.70
C ARG A 30 1.85 -11.50 12.18
N TYR A 31 1.20 -10.72 13.02
CA TYR A 31 1.39 -10.80 14.47
C TYR A 31 0.65 -11.99 15.09
N GLU A 32 1.28 -12.62 16.09
CA GLU A 32 0.78 -13.87 16.69
C GLU A 32 -0.55 -13.69 17.44
N ASN A 33 -0.80 -12.50 17.98
CA ASN A 33 -2.04 -12.13 18.67
C ASN A 33 -3.28 -12.13 17.75
N VAL A 34 -3.10 -12.12 16.42
CA VAL A 34 -4.19 -12.21 15.45
C VAL A 34 -4.65 -13.66 15.30
N THR A 35 -5.59 -14.08 16.14
CA THR A 35 -6.06 -15.48 16.19
C THR A 35 -7.34 -15.72 15.40
N ASN A 36 -8.07 -14.66 15.06
CA ASN A 36 -9.30 -14.74 14.28
C ASN A 36 -8.99 -14.44 12.81
N ARG A 37 -9.22 -15.43 11.94
CA ARG A 37 -8.95 -15.32 10.50
C ARG A 37 -9.72 -14.19 9.80
N THR A 38 -10.82 -13.71 10.38
CA THR A 38 -11.59 -12.59 9.81
C THR A 38 -10.80 -11.29 9.75
N HIS A 39 -9.74 -11.17 10.56
CA HIS A 39 -8.78 -10.06 10.52
C HIS A 39 -7.64 -10.29 9.52
N LEU A 40 -7.74 -11.31 8.65
CA LEU A 40 -6.80 -11.53 7.56
C LEU A 40 -7.44 -11.09 6.25
N PRO A 41 -6.80 -10.20 5.47
CA PRO A 41 -7.35 -9.75 4.19
C PRO A 41 -7.53 -10.92 3.23
N LEU A 42 -8.77 -11.18 2.83
CA LEU A 42 -9.10 -12.32 1.99
C LEU A 42 -8.39 -12.28 0.63
N GLY A 43 -8.24 -11.09 0.03
CA GLY A 43 -7.49 -10.93 -1.23
C GLY A 43 -6.01 -11.32 -1.11
N MET A 44 -5.40 -11.10 0.07
CA MET A 44 -4.00 -11.45 0.32
C MET A 44 -3.79 -12.91 0.71
N TYR A 45 -4.83 -13.58 1.24
CA TYR A 45 -4.74 -14.98 1.65
C TYR A 45 -5.43 -15.94 0.70
N SER A 46 -6.22 -15.46 -0.27
CA SER A 46 -7.16 -16.23 -1.10
C SER A 46 -8.18 -17.04 -0.27
N TYR A 47 -9.27 -17.53 -0.90
CA TYR A 47 -10.22 -18.42 -0.21
C TYR A 47 -9.58 -19.74 0.25
N ILE A 48 -8.60 -20.26 -0.49
CA ILE A 48 -7.99 -21.57 -0.24
C ILE A 48 -6.99 -21.47 0.92
N ASN A 49 -6.20 -20.39 0.96
CA ASN A 49 -5.16 -20.21 1.97
C ASN A 49 -5.57 -19.27 3.12
N TRP A 50 -6.87 -19.05 3.34
CA TRP A 50 -7.40 -18.20 4.43
C TRP A 50 -7.29 -18.84 5.82
N ASN A 51 -6.04 -19.02 6.26
CA ASN A 51 -5.68 -19.60 7.54
C ASN A 51 -4.35 -19.01 8.06
N HIS A 52 -4.07 -19.22 9.35
CA HIS A 52 -2.93 -18.61 10.05
C HIS A 52 -1.57 -19.21 9.70
N ASN A 53 -1.54 -20.39 9.07
CA ASN A 53 -0.32 -21.12 8.74
C ASN A 53 0.25 -20.68 7.39
N TYR A 54 -0.60 -20.12 6.53
CA TYR A 54 -0.15 -19.57 5.26
C TYR A 54 0.62 -18.27 5.48
N LYS A 55 1.73 -18.13 4.74
CA LYS A 55 2.51 -16.91 4.67
C LYS A 55 2.30 -16.31 3.28
N PRO A 56 1.64 -15.14 3.16
CA PRO A 56 1.46 -14.47 1.88
C PRO A 56 2.78 -14.26 1.16
N THR A 57 2.78 -14.60 -0.12
CA THR A 57 3.91 -14.36 -1.03
C THR A 57 3.90 -12.92 -1.52
N HIS A 58 4.97 -12.51 -2.19
CA HIS A 58 5.01 -11.22 -2.88
C HIS A 58 3.80 -11.03 -3.81
N ASP A 59 3.45 -12.05 -4.59
CA ASP A 59 2.39 -11.97 -5.60
C ASP A 59 1.01 -11.87 -4.96
N ASP A 60 0.78 -12.58 -3.85
CA ASP A 60 -0.47 -12.46 -3.08
C ASP A 60 -0.67 -11.03 -2.54
N ILE A 61 0.42 -10.43 -2.05
CA ILE A 61 0.41 -9.06 -1.53
C ILE A 61 0.17 -8.07 -2.68
N VAL A 62 0.85 -8.24 -3.82
CA VAL A 62 0.68 -7.39 -5.00
C VAL A 62 -0.75 -7.49 -5.54
N PHE A 63 -1.33 -8.69 -5.57
CA PHE A 63 -2.71 -8.91 -5.99
C PHE A 63 -3.66 -8.11 -5.09
N TRP A 64 -3.53 -8.27 -3.77
CA TRP A 64 -4.37 -7.55 -2.82
C TRP A 64 -4.19 -6.02 -2.88
N LEU A 65 -2.96 -5.51 -2.98
CA LEU A 65 -2.68 -4.08 -3.11
C LEU A 65 -3.20 -3.49 -4.43
N SER A 66 -3.18 -4.28 -5.52
CA SER A 66 -3.71 -3.84 -6.82
C SER A 66 -5.22 -3.60 -6.77
N ASP A 67 -5.95 -4.38 -5.97
CA ASP A 67 -7.38 -4.18 -5.72
C ASP A 67 -7.68 -2.93 -4.86
N ARG A 68 -6.66 -2.32 -4.23
CA ARG A 68 -6.81 -1.10 -3.43
C ARG A 68 -6.70 0.19 -4.23
N VAL A 69 -6.25 0.09 -5.48
CA VAL A 69 -5.99 1.25 -6.32
C VAL A 69 -6.90 1.27 -7.54
N VAL A 70 -7.02 2.45 -8.13
CA VAL A 70 -7.72 2.59 -9.39
C VAL A 70 -7.03 1.78 -10.49
N PRO A 71 -7.74 1.02 -11.34
CA PRO A 71 -7.11 0.29 -12.45
C PRO A 71 -6.41 1.22 -13.43
N LYS A 72 -5.29 0.76 -13.98
CA LYS A 72 -4.49 1.52 -14.95
C LYS A 72 -5.28 1.86 -16.22
N GLU A 73 -6.23 1.02 -16.59
CA GLU A 73 -7.03 1.13 -17.82
C GLU A 73 -8.25 2.06 -17.65
N ARG A 74 -8.45 2.69 -16.48
CA ARG A 74 -9.59 3.59 -16.25
C ARG A 74 -9.54 4.78 -17.23
N GLN A 75 -10.68 5.09 -17.84
CA GLN A 75 -10.83 6.12 -18.87
C GLN A 75 -10.31 7.54 -18.49
N ASN A 76 -10.11 7.84 -17.20
CA ASN A 76 -9.59 9.12 -16.70
C ASN A 76 -8.35 8.97 -15.80
N ILE A 77 -7.53 7.93 -16.01
CA ILE A 77 -6.38 7.66 -15.15
C ILE A 77 -5.41 8.85 -15.07
N ASP A 78 -5.12 9.52 -16.19
CA ASP A 78 -4.17 10.64 -16.24
C ASP A 78 -4.60 11.83 -15.35
N GLU A 79 -5.90 12.11 -15.29
CA GLU A 79 -6.43 13.17 -14.42
C GLU A 79 -6.32 12.77 -12.94
N ILE A 80 -6.62 11.52 -12.61
CA ILE A 80 -6.49 11.01 -11.24
C ILE A 80 -5.03 11.10 -10.81
N LEU A 81 -4.09 10.63 -11.64
CA LEU A 81 -2.65 10.73 -11.38
C LEU A 81 -2.22 12.17 -11.18
N ARG A 82 -2.64 13.09 -12.06
CA ARG A 82 -2.33 14.52 -11.95
C ARG A 82 -2.83 15.13 -10.63
N VAL A 83 -4.08 14.84 -10.23
CA VAL A 83 -4.65 15.33 -8.96
C VAL A 83 -3.93 14.73 -7.76
N MET A 84 -3.52 13.46 -7.87
CA MET A 84 -2.72 12.83 -6.83
C MET A 84 -1.29 13.36 -6.81
N GLY A 85 -0.80 14.00 -7.87
CA GLY A 85 0.56 14.53 -8.01
C GLY A 85 1.56 13.50 -8.56
N LEU A 86 1.09 12.58 -9.41
CA LEU A 86 1.85 11.52 -10.06
C LEU A 86 2.00 11.81 -11.55
N ILE A 87 3.20 11.56 -12.08
CA ILE A 87 3.50 11.71 -13.50
C ILE A 87 3.08 10.46 -14.26
N ASP A 88 3.32 9.29 -13.68
CA ASP A 88 3.02 7.98 -14.26
C ASP A 88 2.28 7.10 -13.25
N TYR A 89 1.62 6.06 -13.77
CA TYR A 89 0.95 5.07 -12.93
C TYR A 89 1.97 4.23 -12.15
N ASP A 90 1.91 4.33 -10.82
CA ASP A 90 2.65 3.48 -9.89
C ASP A 90 1.66 2.96 -8.82
N MET A 91 1.39 1.65 -8.85
CA MET A 91 0.46 0.99 -7.93
C MET A 91 0.87 1.19 -6.46
N TRP A 92 2.16 1.10 -6.16
CA TRP A 92 2.63 1.18 -4.78
C TRP A 92 2.56 2.60 -4.25
N GLU A 93 2.93 3.59 -5.07
CA GLU A 93 2.82 4.98 -4.67
C GLU A 93 1.35 5.42 -4.54
N LEU A 94 0.44 4.90 -5.36
CA LEU A 94 -1.00 5.07 -5.18
C LEU A 94 -1.49 4.47 -3.85
N CYS A 95 -1.02 3.26 -3.50
CA CYS A 95 -1.29 2.65 -2.20
C CYS A 95 -0.78 3.52 -1.06
N ARG A 96 0.46 4.00 -1.13
CA ARG A 96 1.03 4.92 -0.13
C ARG A 96 0.19 6.19 0.01
N ARG A 97 -0.19 6.81 -1.11
CA ARG A 97 -1.03 8.03 -1.16
C ARG A 97 -2.47 7.84 -0.70
N THR A 98 -2.89 6.62 -0.43
CA THR A 98 -4.24 6.29 0.06
C THR A 98 -4.24 5.43 1.33
N ARG A 99 -3.05 5.13 1.88
CA ARG A 99 -2.84 4.08 2.90
C ARG A 99 -3.46 2.72 2.53
N ALA A 100 -3.58 2.44 1.22
CA ALA A 100 -4.24 1.27 0.66
C ALA A 100 -5.66 1.02 1.19
N MET A 101 -6.36 2.09 1.59
CA MET A 101 -7.72 1.99 2.13
C MET A 101 -8.74 1.67 1.06
N CYS A 102 -9.79 0.94 1.47
CA CYS A 102 -10.99 0.74 0.67
C CYS A 102 -12.23 1.12 1.50
N MET A 103 -13.28 1.60 0.84
CA MET A 103 -14.56 1.89 1.50
C MET A 103 -15.31 0.61 1.92
N GLU A 104 -15.01 -0.52 1.27
CA GLU A 104 -15.74 -1.79 1.46
C GLU A 104 -15.29 -2.56 2.70
N ASP A 105 -14.07 -2.32 3.19
CA ASP A 105 -13.53 -2.96 4.39
C ASP A 105 -12.87 -1.94 5.34
N TYR A 106 -12.07 -2.45 6.27
CA TYR A 106 -11.41 -1.67 7.33
C TYR A 106 -9.89 -1.87 7.33
N PHE A 107 -9.32 -2.47 6.28
CA PHE A 107 -7.89 -2.70 6.20
C PHE A 107 -7.16 -1.45 5.70
N TRP A 108 -6.05 -1.11 6.33
CA TRP A 108 -5.25 0.05 5.94
C TRP A 108 -3.80 -0.04 6.42
N LEU A 109 -2.92 0.79 5.86
CA LEU A 109 -1.51 0.85 6.23
C LEU A 109 -1.23 2.04 7.17
N SER A 110 -0.58 1.77 8.29
CA SER A 110 -0.25 2.76 9.31
C SER A 110 1.26 2.85 9.53
N LYS A 111 1.73 4.04 9.90
CA LYS A 111 3.05 4.29 10.53
C LYS A 111 2.89 4.74 12.00
N GLY A 112 1.73 4.52 12.60
CA GLY A 112 1.41 4.85 13.99
C GLY A 112 0.18 5.75 14.16
N GLU A 113 -0.52 6.09 13.07
CA GLU A 113 -1.77 6.84 13.13
C GLU A 113 -2.92 6.01 13.72
N LYS A 114 -4.00 6.69 14.12
CA LYS A 114 -5.25 6.05 14.61
C LYS A 114 -6.31 5.99 13.52
N PHE A 115 -7.13 4.94 13.57
CA PHE A 115 -8.20 4.70 12.60
C PHE A 115 -9.16 5.90 12.44
N GLU A 116 -9.59 6.49 13.55
CA GLU A 116 -10.54 7.62 13.59
C GLU A 116 -10.00 8.95 13.04
N GLU A 117 -8.68 9.05 12.90
CA GLU A 117 -8.00 10.25 12.43
C GLU A 117 -7.79 10.22 10.92
N VAL A 118 -7.63 9.02 10.33
CA VAL A 118 -7.14 8.89 8.96
C VAL A 118 -8.00 8.04 8.05
N HIS A 119 -8.81 7.11 8.57
CA HIS A 119 -9.47 6.12 7.73
C HIS A 119 -10.66 6.72 6.97
N ILE A 120 -10.65 6.62 5.64
CA ILE A 120 -11.66 7.24 4.75
C ILE A 120 -13.09 6.84 5.12
N ARG A 121 -13.31 5.58 5.50
CA ARG A 121 -14.62 5.10 5.92
C ARG A 121 -15.11 5.77 7.20
N TYR A 122 -14.27 5.82 8.24
CA TYR A 122 -14.61 6.49 9.49
C TYR A 122 -14.88 7.98 9.24
N LEU A 123 -13.98 8.65 8.51
CA LEU A 123 -14.14 10.07 8.20
C LEU A 123 -15.42 10.32 7.39
N SER A 124 -15.76 9.46 6.43
CA SER A 124 -17.02 9.55 5.66
C SER A 124 -18.25 9.38 6.55
N GLU A 125 -18.30 8.32 7.36
CA GLU A 125 -19.42 7.99 8.25
C GLU A 125 -19.66 9.09 9.31
N HIS A 126 -18.65 9.89 9.64
CA HIS A 126 -18.73 10.99 10.61
C HIS A 126 -18.75 12.39 9.95
N GLY A 127 -18.88 12.49 8.62
CA GLY A 127 -18.98 13.78 7.92
C GLY A 127 -17.67 14.59 7.83
N ARG A 128 -16.53 13.94 8.06
CA ARG A 128 -15.17 14.49 8.15
C ARG A 128 -14.30 14.15 6.94
N ILE A 129 -14.86 13.67 5.82
CA ILE A 129 -14.08 13.20 4.65
C ILE A 129 -13.09 14.24 4.09
N LYS A 130 -13.38 15.53 4.25
CA LYS A 130 -12.52 16.65 3.82
C LYS A 130 -11.27 16.82 4.69
N GLU A 131 -11.22 16.18 5.85
CA GLU A 131 -10.09 16.19 6.79
C GLU A 131 -9.08 15.08 6.50
N THR A 132 -9.29 14.25 5.47
CA THR A 132 -8.41 13.12 5.15
C THR A 132 -6.96 13.59 5.00
N PRO A 133 -6.04 13.21 5.90
CA PRO A 133 -4.69 13.74 5.89
C PRO A 133 -3.88 13.10 4.76
N ILE A 134 -3.02 13.91 4.13
CA ILE A 134 -2.03 13.42 3.17
C ILE A 134 -1.20 12.33 3.87
N PRO A 135 -1.17 11.10 3.35
CA PRO A 135 -0.85 9.96 4.18
C PRO A 135 0.61 9.80 4.55
N PHE A 136 1.47 9.78 3.54
CA PHE A 136 2.90 9.69 3.73
C PHE A 136 3.54 10.81 2.90
N PRO A 137 4.56 11.50 3.41
CA PRO A 137 5.36 12.38 2.57
C PRO A 137 5.88 11.56 1.37
N VAL A 138 5.92 12.18 0.20
CA VAL A 138 6.48 11.55 -0.99
C VAL A 138 7.95 11.26 -0.71
N GLU A 139 8.30 9.99 -0.57
CA GLU A 139 9.70 9.57 -0.48
C GLU A 139 10.18 9.38 -1.91
N GLU A 140 11.07 10.25 -2.37
CA GLU A 140 11.72 10.08 -3.67
C GLU A 140 12.65 8.86 -3.62
N TYR A 141 12.18 7.74 -4.17
CA TYR A 141 13.06 6.60 -4.38
C TYR A 141 14.06 6.92 -5.48
N PRO A 142 15.34 6.52 -5.35
CA PRO A 142 16.32 6.72 -6.40
C PRO A 142 15.82 6.05 -7.70
N PRO A 143 15.87 6.77 -8.84
CA PRO A 143 15.34 6.26 -10.09
C PRO A 143 16.05 4.96 -10.46
N GLU A 144 15.30 3.98 -10.99
CA GLU A 144 15.85 2.68 -11.38
C GLU A 144 16.92 2.79 -12.45
N TYR A 145 16.78 3.80 -13.31
CA TYR A 145 17.71 4.12 -14.37
C TYR A 145 18.20 5.56 -14.23
N ILE A 146 19.49 5.76 -14.45
CA ILE A 146 20.11 7.07 -14.53
C ILE A 146 20.65 7.28 -15.95
N VAL A 147 20.56 8.52 -16.42
CA VAL A 147 21.23 8.94 -17.64
C VAL A 147 22.67 9.28 -17.26
N THR A 148 23.63 8.54 -17.79
CA THR A 148 25.05 8.84 -17.60
C THR A 148 25.41 10.16 -18.29
N LYS A 149 26.56 10.74 -17.95
CA LYS A 149 27.07 11.96 -18.61
C LYS A 149 27.18 11.82 -20.13
N ASP A 150 27.30 10.59 -20.62
CA ASP A 150 27.41 10.25 -22.04
C ASP A 150 26.03 10.03 -22.71
N GLY A 151 24.93 10.32 -22.00
CA GLY A 151 23.57 10.16 -22.49
C GLY A 151 23.05 8.72 -22.50
N LYS A 152 23.78 7.75 -21.93
CA LYS A 152 23.34 6.36 -21.88
C LYS A 152 22.44 6.12 -20.68
N ILE A 153 21.34 5.39 -20.89
CA ILE A 153 20.49 4.92 -19.81
C ILE A 153 21.14 3.69 -19.18
N THR A 154 21.47 3.77 -17.88
CA THR A 154 22.09 2.67 -17.13
C THR A 154 21.32 2.43 -15.85
N LYS A 155 21.32 1.18 -15.37
CA LYS A 155 20.70 0.85 -14.08
C LYS A 155 21.43 1.59 -12.96
N ASN A 156 20.69 2.24 -12.08
CA ASN A 156 21.27 2.99 -10.98
C ASN A 156 21.92 2.02 -9.97
N LEU A 157 23.25 2.10 -9.85
CA LEU A 157 24.06 1.24 -8.98
C LEU A 157 24.26 1.83 -7.57
N VAL A 158 23.90 3.10 -7.33
CA VAL A 158 23.95 3.76 -6.01
C VAL A 158 22.69 3.41 -5.18
N ARG A 159 22.18 2.19 -5.39
CA ARG A 159 20.95 1.64 -4.83
C ARG A 159 21.12 1.22 -3.36
#